data_AF-A0A4Q9G950-F1
#
_entry.id   AF-A0A4Q9G950-F1
#
_cell.length_a   1.000
_cell.length_b   1.000
_cell.length_c   1.000
_cell.angle_alpha   90.00
_cell.angle_beta   90.00
_cell.angle_gamma   90.00
#
_symmetry.space_group_name_H-M   'P 1'
#
loop_
_entity.id
_entity.type
_entity.pdbx_description
1 polymer ?
#
loop_
_entity_poly.entity_id
_entity_poly.type
_entity_poly.pdbx_seq_one_letter_code
_entity_poly.pdbx_strand_id
1 'polypeptide(L)' 'YRKRLHPFDPEPYKRRNLVERAFCRIKDFRRVATRYDKLARTYTAAIALAAIVTWWL' A
#
# COMPACT_ATOMS: atom_id res chain seq x y z
N TYR A 1 -6.36 -23.91 3.81
CA TYR A 1 -7.12 -23.72 5.06
C TYR A 1 -6.34 -22.78 5.99
N ARG A 2 -6.83 -21.57 6.27
CA ARG A 2 -6.10 -20.58 7.09
C ARG A 2 -6.19 -21.03 8.56
N LYS A 3 -5.15 -21.69 9.09
CA LYS A 3 -5.14 -22.34 10.42
C LYS A 3 -5.22 -21.40 11.63
N ARG A 4 -5.20 -20.07 11.44
CA ARG A 4 -5.36 -19.07 12.51
C ARG A 4 -6.41 -18.04 12.11
N LEU A 5 -7.53 -18.08 12.83
CA LEU A 5 -8.51 -16.99 12.87
C LEU A 5 -7.96 -15.94 13.84
N HIS A 6 -7.56 -14.78 13.31
CA HIS A 6 -7.36 -13.61 14.15
C HIS A 6 -8.73 -13.13 14.62
N PRO A 7 -8.92 -12.83 15.92
CA PRO A 7 -10.16 -12.24 16.40
C PRO A 7 -10.45 -10.96 15.60
N PHE A 8 -11.68 -10.86 15.07
CA PHE A 8 -12.13 -9.71 14.31
C PHE A 8 -12.42 -8.57 15.28
N ASP A 9 -11.58 -7.54 15.25
CA ASP A 9 -11.81 -6.32 16.01
C ASP A 9 -12.39 -5.24 15.07
N PRO A 10 -13.66 -4.84 15.24
CA PRO A 10 -14.34 -3.92 14.32
C PRO A 10 -13.75 -2.52 14.30
N GLU A 11 -13.11 -2.09 15.39
CA GLU A 11 -12.61 -0.73 15.56
C GLU A 11 -11.42 -0.41 14.62
N PRO A 12 -10.32 -1.19 14.59
CA PRO A 12 -9.27 -1.04 13.59
C PRO A 12 -9.76 -1.43 12.18
N TYR A 13 -10.73 -2.34 12.05
CA TYR A 13 -11.26 -2.75 10.75
C TYR A 13 -11.97 -1.60 10.02
N LYS A 14 -12.62 -0.68 10.76
CA LYS A 14 -13.29 0.50 10.19
C LYS A 14 -12.32 1.44 9.45
N ARG A 15 -11.07 1.51 9.90
CA ARG A 15 -10.01 2.34 9.28
C ARG A 15 -9.31 1.66 8.10
N ARG A 16 -9.55 0.37 7.90
CA ARG A 16 -8.91 -0.43 6.84
C ARG A 16 -9.19 0.11 5.44
N ASN A 17 -10.41 0.60 5.18
CA ASN A 17 -10.78 1.19 3.89
C ASN A 17 -9.88 2.37 3.52
N LEU A 18 -9.46 3.19 4.48
CA LEU A 18 -8.57 4.32 4.22
C LEU A 18 -7.18 3.84 3.76
N VAL A 19 -6.65 2.82 4.43
CA VAL A 19 -5.38 2.19 4.09
C VAL A 19 -5.45 1.50 2.72
N GLU A 20 -6.52 0.75 2.44
CA GLU A 20 -6.72 0.09 1.16
C GLU A 20 -6.83 1.08 0.00
N ARG A 21 -7.55 2.21 0.20
CA ARG A 21 -7.63 3.28 -0.81
C ARG A 21 -6.28 3.94 -1.05
N ALA A 22 -5.47 4.16 -0.01
CA ALA A 22 -4.11 4.68 -0.16
C ALA A 22 -3.23 3.71 -0.98
N PHE A 23 -3.30 2.41 -0.70
CA PHE A 23 -2.57 1.40 -1.47
C PHE A 23 -3.06 1.29 -2.93
N CYS A 24 -4.36 1.42 -3.19
CA CYS A 24 -4.87 1.49 -4.55
C CYS A 24 -4.26 2.66 -5.31
N ARG A 25 -4.18 3.84 -4.69
CA ARG A 25 -3.63 5.06 -5.29
C ARG A 25 -2.12 4.97 -5.55
N ILE A 26 -1.38 4.31 -4.67
CA ILE A 26 0.04 3.98 -4.89
C ILE A 26 0.20 3.00 -6.07
N LYS A 27 -0.76 2.10 -6.29
CA LYS A 27 -0.74 1.14 -7.41
C LYS A 27 -1.12 1.76 -8.75
N ASP A 28 -1.74 2.93 -8.80
CA ASP A 28 -1.96 3.66 -10.06
C ASP A 28 -0.64 4.02 -10.75
N PHE A 29 0.45 4.15 -9.98
CA PHE A 29 1.79 4.29 -10.52
C PHE A 29 2.26 2.96 -11.12
N ARG A 30 2.08 2.79 -12.43
CA ARG A 30 2.44 1.57 -13.19
C ARG A 30 3.83 1.03 -12.85
N ARG A 31 4.82 1.90 -12.66
CA ARG A 31 6.21 1.54 -12.30
C ARG A 31 6.31 0.88 -10.92
N VAL A 32 5.53 1.34 -9.95
CA VAL A 32 5.45 0.78 -8.58
C VAL A 32 4.67 -0.54 -8.60
N ALA A 33 3.55 -0.61 -9.32
CA ALA A 33 2.69 -1.80 -9.38
C ALA A 33 3.37 -3.00 -10.03
N THR A 34 4.13 -2.77 -11.10
CA THR A 34 4.86 -3.82 -11.83
C THR A 34 6.23 -4.14 -11.21
N ARG A 35 6.66 -3.36 -10.20
CA ARG A 35 7.95 -3.50 -9.54
C ARG A 35 9.14 -3.51 -10.51
N TYR A 36 9.14 -2.61 -11.49
CA TYR A 36 10.19 -2.54 -12.52
C TYR A 36 11.59 -2.30 -11.94
N ASP A 37 11.69 -1.61 -10.81
CA ASP A 37 12.95 -1.29 -10.16
C ASP A 37 13.62 -2.56 -9.60
N LYS A 38 14.76 -2.93 -10.20
CA LYS A 38 15.56 -4.11 -9.80
C LYS A 38 16.24 -3.92 -8.44
N LEU A 39 16.59 -2.69 -8.09
CA LEU A 39 17.27 -2.39 -6.85
C LEU A 39 16.25 -2.03 -5.76
N ALA A 40 16.37 -2.65 -4.59
CA ALA A 40 15.47 -2.38 -3.48
C ALA A 40 15.43 -0.89 -3.11
N ARG A 41 16.59 -0.21 -3.13
CA ARG A 41 16.70 1.23 -2.80
C ARG A 41 15.91 2.12 -3.75
N THR A 42 15.91 1.83 -5.06
CA THR A 42 15.18 2.65 -6.04
C THR A 42 13.69 2.37 -5.96
N TYR A 43 13.31 1.11 -5.71
CA TYR A 43 11.92 0.74 -5.45
C TYR A 43 11.35 1.42 -4.20
N THR A 44 12.09 1.44 -3.09
CA THR A 44 11.65 2.11 -1.86
C THR A 44 11.56 3.63 -2.04
N ALA A 45 12.49 4.24 -2.78
CA ALA A 45 12.40 5.66 -3.12
C ALA A 45 11.17 5.98 -3.97
N ALA A 46 10.85 5.13 -4.96
CA ALA A 46 9.65 5.28 -5.78
C ALA A 46 8.36 5.16 -4.96
N ILE A 47 8.30 4.22 -4.01
CA ILE A 47 7.17 4.11 -3.07
C ILE A 47 7.05 5.35 -2.19
N ALA A 48 8.15 5.85 -1.64
CA ALA A 48 8.13 7.04 -0.79
C ALA A 48 7.62 8.27 -1.56
N LEU A 49 8.07 8.47 -2.79
CA LEU A 49 7.56 9.52 -3.68
C LEU A 49 6.07 9.34 -3.98
N ALA A 50 5.65 8.13 -4.35
CA ALA A 50 4.23 7.84 -4.58
C ALA A 50 3.38 8.12 -3.34
N ALA A 51 3.85 7.74 -2.15
CA ALA A 51 3.15 8.00 -0.89
C ALA A 51 2.99 9.50 -0.61
N ILE A 52 4.05 10.30 -0.81
CA ILE A 52 4.00 11.77 -0.66
C ILE A 52 3.01 12.38 -1.64
N VAL A 53 3.05 11.96 -2.90
CA VAL A 53 2.13 12.45 -3.94
C VAL A 53 0.68 12.08 -3.61
N THR A 54 0.41 10.85 -3.17
CA THR A 54 -0.94 10.43 -2.76
C THR A 54 -1.44 11.09 -1.49
N TRP A 55 -0.55 11.62 -0.66
CA TRP A 55 -0.92 12.39 0.54
C TRP A 55 -1.29 13.84 0.20
N TRP A 56 -0.64 14.42 -0.81
CA TRP A 56 -0.89 15.79 -1.26
C TRP A 56 -2.14 15.93 -2.16
N LEU A 57 -2.54 14.85 -2.85
CA LEU A 57 -3.68 14.77 -3.79
C LEU A 57 -4.98 14.33 -3.14
#